data_AF-A0A7C7L3Y3-F1
#
_entry.id   AF-A0A7C7L3Y3-F1
#
_cell.length_a   1.000
_cell.length_b   1.000
_cell.length_c   1.000
_cell.angle_alpha   90.00
_cell.angle_beta   90.00
_cell.angle_gamma   90.00
#
_symmetry.space_group_name_H-M   'P 1'
#
loop_
_entity.id
_entity.type
_entity.pdbx_description
1 polymer ?
#
loop_
_entity_poly.entity_id
_entity_poly.type
_entity_poly.pdbx_seq_one_letter_code
_entity_poly.pdbx_strand_id
1 'polypeptide(L)'
;MSEREPSLGRIEVAPTAIASIANEAVLTCYGVVGTAAKDLATGIANVLSRESKRGIEVRVEDGQIFIDVYVIIEYGTRIAAVARSVMNVVKYNVERALGVPVAEVNVHVEGLRISDID
;
A
#
# COMPACT_ATOMS: atom_id res chain seq x y z
N MET A 1 -46.65 -0.99 -21.03
CA MET A 1 -45.31 -0.43 -21.33
C MET A 1 -44.40 -0.93 -20.23
N SER A 2 -43.32 -1.64 -20.57
CA SER A 2 -42.31 -2.09 -19.60
C SER A 2 -41.18 -1.07 -19.65
N GLU A 3 -41.02 -0.28 -18.59
CA GLU A 3 -39.86 0.58 -18.40
C GLU A 3 -38.61 -0.31 -18.28
N ARG A 4 -37.71 -0.18 -19.25
CA ARG A 4 -36.38 -0.78 -19.18
C ARG A 4 -35.58 0.00 -18.16
N GLU A 5 -35.37 -0.56 -16.97
CA GLU A 5 -34.42 -0.02 -16.01
C GLU A 5 -33.04 0.06 -16.70
N PRO A 6 -32.40 1.25 -16.75
CA PRO A 6 -31.11 1.39 -17.40
C PRO A 6 -30.09 0.52 -16.65
N SER A 7 -29.38 -0.35 -17.37
CA SER A 7 -28.36 -1.19 -16.76
C SER A 7 -27.26 -0.29 -16.18
N LEU A 8 -27.12 -0.29 -14.86
CA LEU A 8 -26.00 0.36 -14.20
C LEU A 8 -24.72 -0.32 -14.72
N GLY A 9 -23.83 0.46 -15.34
CA GLY A 9 -22.59 -0.06 -15.92
C GLY A 9 -21.67 -0.69 -14.87
N ARG A 10 -20.55 -1.27 -15.31
CA ARG A 10 -19.56 -1.89 -14.42
C ARG A 10 -18.38 -0.96 -14.20
N ILE A 11 -17.98 -0.77 -12.94
CA ILE A 11 -16.77 -0.04 -12.55
C ILE A 11 -15.69 -1.06 -12.22
N GLU A 12 -14.51 -0.89 -12.81
CA GLU A 12 -13.32 -1.67 -12.47
C GLU A 12 -12.22 -0.74 -11.99
N VAL A 13 -11.56 -1.14 -10.90
CA VAL A 13 -10.42 -0.39 -10.34
C VAL A 13 -9.19 -1.27 -10.49
N ALA A 14 -8.19 -0.75 -11.20
CA ALA A 14 -6.93 -1.47 -11.36
C ALA A 14 -6.20 -1.62 -10.01
N PRO A 15 -5.59 -2.78 -9.71
CA PRO A 15 -4.81 -2.97 -8.48
C PRO A 15 -3.72 -1.90 -8.28
N THR A 16 -3.13 -1.39 -9.38
CA THR A 16 -2.13 -0.33 -9.38
C THR A 16 -2.68 1.02 -8.90
N ALA A 17 -3.97 1.29 -9.09
CA ALA A 17 -4.64 2.47 -8.54
C ALA A 17 -4.80 2.34 -7.02
N ILE A 18 -5.19 1.16 -6.54
CA ILE A 18 -5.28 0.85 -5.10
C ILE A 18 -3.90 1.00 -4.44
N ALA A 19 -2.87 0.44 -5.07
CA ALA A 19 -1.48 0.55 -4.60
C ALA A 19 -1.01 2.01 -4.53
N SER A 20 -1.50 2.89 -5.41
CA SER A 20 -1.17 4.31 -5.39
C SER A 20 -1.76 5.02 -4.17
N ILE A 21 -3.02 4.72 -3.83
CA ILE A 21 -3.69 5.24 -2.63
C ILE A 21 -2.99 4.75 -1.36
N ALA A 22 -2.67 3.46 -1.32
CA ALA A 22 -1.93 2.86 -0.20
C ALA A 22 -0.54 3.51 -0.05
N ASN A 23 0.17 3.76 -1.14
CA ASN A 23 1.49 4.41 -1.11
C ASN A 23 1.43 5.83 -0.53
N GLU A 24 0.44 6.62 -0.95
CA GLU A 24 0.23 7.95 -0.39
C GLU A 24 -0.05 7.87 1.12
N ALA A 25 -0.94 6.96 1.53
CA ALA A 25 -1.27 6.73 2.93
C ALA A 25 -0.05 6.35 3.77
N VAL A 26 0.83 5.47 3.28
CA VAL A 26 2.07 5.06 3.95
C VAL A 26 3.02 6.25 4.17
N LEU A 27 3.18 7.12 3.18
CA LEU A 27 4.06 8.28 3.25
C LEU A 27 3.62 9.34 4.28
N THR A 28 2.35 9.31 4.71
CA THR A 28 1.83 10.17 5.78
C THR A 28 2.11 9.63 7.18
N CYS A 29 2.55 8.38 7.31
CA CYS A 29 2.79 7.76 8.61
C CYS A 29 4.13 8.18 9.21
N TYR A 30 4.09 8.74 10.42
CA TYR A 30 5.29 9.11 11.16
C TYR A 30 6.17 7.88 11.44
N GLY A 31 7.48 8.04 11.25
CA GLY A 31 8.47 6.97 11.42
C GLY A 31 8.67 6.07 10.20
N VAL A 32 7.96 6.30 9.09
CA VAL A 32 8.26 5.67 7.80
C VAL A 32 9.18 6.59 7.00
N VAL A 33 10.40 6.15 6.73
CA VAL A 33 11.38 6.94 5.95
C VAL A 33 11.32 6.67 4.45
N GLY A 34 10.57 5.65 4.06
CA GLY A 34 10.37 5.25 2.67
C GLY A 34 9.80 3.83 2.57
N THR A 35 9.46 3.45 1.34
CA THR A 35 9.05 2.09 1.00
C THR A 35 10.19 1.37 0.28
N ALA A 36 10.33 0.07 0.51
CA ALA A 36 11.35 -0.75 -0.12
C ALA A 36 10.73 -1.53 -1.29
N ALA A 37 11.34 -1.46 -2.47
CA ALA A 37 11.01 -2.40 -3.53
C ALA A 37 11.56 -3.79 -3.16
N LYS A 38 10.75 -4.84 -3.34
CA LYS A 38 11.07 -6.25 -3.06
C LYS A 38 12.38 -6.74 -3.70
N ASP A 39 12.84 -6.09 -4.77
CA ASP A 39 13.97 -6.52 -5.60
C ASP A 39 15.24 -5.64 -5.47
N LEU A 40 15.65 -5.27 -4.25
CA LEU A 40 16.92 -4.55 -4.05
C LEU A 40 18.18 -5.44 -4.20
N ALA A 41 18.03 -6.77 -4.25
CA ALA A 41 19.15 -7.70 -4.40
C ALA A 41 19.65 -7.87 -5.86
N THR A 42 18.84 -7.52 -6.88
CA THR A 42 19.21 -7.76 -8.28
C THR A 42 19.70 -6.47 -8.92
N GLY A 43 20.97 -6.16 -8.65
CA GLY A 43 21.69 -5.08 -9.30
C GLY A 43 21.56 -5.16 -10.83
N ILE A 44 21.28 -4.01 -11.44
CA ILE A 44 21.38 -3.70 -12.88
C ILE A 44 20.13 -3.99 -13.75
N ALA A 45 19.09 -4.70 -13.30
CA ALA A 45 17.93 -5.02 -14.17
C ALA A 45 16.69 -4.10 -14.07
N ASN A 46 16.46 -3.36 -12.98
CA ASN A 46 15.16 -2.72 -12.70
C ASN A 46 15.07 -1.22 -13.07
N VAL A 47 15.51 -0.89 -14.29
CA VAL A 47 15.16 0.38 -14.96
C VAL A 47 13.75 0.29 -15.59
N LEU A 48 13.18 -0.91 -15.72
CA LEU A 48 11.85 -1.10 -16.28
C LEU A 48 10.78 -1.14 -15.18
N SER A 49 9.77 -0.29 -15.35
CA SER A 49 8.54 -0.13 -14.56
C SER A 49 8.67 0.68 -13.26
N ARG A 50 8.34 1.98 -13.37
CA ARG A 50 7.99 2.87 -12.24
C ARG A 50 6.91 2.28 -11.31
N GLU A 51 6.14 1.30 -11.80
CA GLU A 51 5.07 0.63 -11.04
C GLU A 51 5.58 -0.32 -9.95
N SER A 52 6.69 -1.02 -10.15
CA SER A 52 7.19 -2.05 -9.21
C SER A 52 7.99 -1.48 -8.03
N LYS A 53 8.21 -0.17 -7.97
CA LYS A 53 9.11 0.48 -6.98
C LYS A 53 8.41 0.95 -5.70
N ARG A 54 7.10 0.78 -5.57
CA ARG A 54 6.34 1.36 -4.44
C ARG A 54 6.40 0.53 -3.16
N GLY A 55 6.93 -0.70 -3.21
CA GLY A 55 6.94 -1.58 -2.06
C GLY A 55 5.54 -1.92 -1.57
N ILE A 56 4.56 -1.99 -2.48
CA ILE A 56 3.17 -2.32 -2.15
C ILE A 56 2.65 -3.31 -3.16
N GLU A 57 2.17 -4.45 -2.69
CA GLU A 57 1.50 -5.47 -3.48
C GLU A 57 0.02 -5.48 -3.09
N VAL A 58 -0.87 -5.50 -4.08
CA VAL A 58 -2.32 -5.53 -3.88
C VAL A 58 -2.89 -6.76 -4.54
N ARG A 59 -3.69 -7.51 -3.80
CA ARG A 59 -4.47 -8.64 -4.31
C ARG A 59 -5.94 -8.38 -4.04
N VAL A 60 -6.78 -8.73 -5.01
CA VAL A 60 -8.24 -8.64 -4.88
C VAL A 60 -8.80 -10.03 -5.12
N GLU A 61 -9.43 -10.60 -4.09
CA GLU A 61 -10.03 -11.94 -4.10
C GLU A 61 -11.43 -11.84 -3.48
N ASP A 62 -12.44 -12.42 -4.12
CA ASP A 62 -13.83 -12.45 -3.64
C ASP A 62 -14.41 -11.09 -3.20
N GLY A 63 -14.00 -10.01 -3.88
CA GLY A 63 -14.43 -8.64 -3.56
C GLY A 63 -13.78 -8.05 -2.32
N GLN A 64 -12.78 -8.71 -1.75
CA GLN A 64 -11.96 -8.23 -0.64
C GLN A 64 -10.58 -7.81 -1.13
N ILE A 65 -10.01 -6.79 -0.47
CA ILE A 65 -8.70 -6.26 -0.79
C ILE A 65 -7.69 -6.74 0.26
N PHE A 66 -6.57 -7.27 -0.21
CA PHE A 66 -5.41 -7.66 0.58
C PHE A 66 -4.21 -6.80 0.16
N ILE A 67 -3.52 -6.21 1.12
CA ILE A 67 -2.43 -5.26 0.87
C ILE A 67 -1.19 -5.68 1.65
N ASP A 68 -0.09 -5.92 0.94
CA ASP A 68 1.23 -6.10 1.54
C ASP A 68 2.04 -4.82 1.33
N VAL A 69 2.59 -4.28 2.42
CA VAL A 69 3.36 -3.03 2.43
C VAL A 69 4.76 -3.31 2.97
N TYR A 70 5.78 -2.97 2.19
CA TYR A 70 7.19 -3.13 2.52
C TYR A 70 7.79 -1.77 2.87
N VAL A 71 8.13 -1.56 4.14
CA VAL A 71 8.55 -0.26 4.69
C VAL A 71 9.97 -0.31 5.26
N ILE A 72 10.64 0.83 5.19
CA ILE A 72 11.84 1.12 5.97
C ILE A 72 11.43 2.09 7.07
N ILE A 73 11.75 1.73 8.32
CA ILE A 73 11.34 2.49 9.50
C ILE A 73 12.53 3.26 10.08
N GLU A 74 12.26 4.43 10.65
CA GLU A 74 13.25 5.21 11.37
C GLU A 74 13.72 4.50 12.65
N TYR A 75 15.03 4.37 12.81
CA TYR A 75 15.66 3.84 14.01
C TYR A 75 15.31 4.70 15.24
N GLY A 76 15.16 4.06 16.40
CA GLY A 76 14.77 4.75 17.65
C GLY A 76 13.25 4.92 17.83
N THR A 77 12.45 4.54 16.84
CA THR A 77 10.98 4.51 16.98
C THR A 77 10.48 3.13 17.45
N ARG A 78 9.28 3.09 18.04
CA ARG A 78 8.63 1.82 18.38
C ARG A 78 8.05 1.19 17.11
N ILE A 79 8.80 0.27 16.49
CA ILE A 79 8.42 -0.42 15.24
C ILE A 79 6.97 -0.92 15.26
N ALA A 80 6.54 -1.60 16.32
CA ALA A 80 5.18 -2.11 16.43
C ALA A 80 4.10 -1.01 16.43
N ALA A 81 4.41 0.18 16.96
CA ALA A 81 3.49 1.31 16.92
C ALA A 81 3.41 1.92 15.51
N VAL A 82 4.56 2.09 14.84
CA VAL A 82 4.63 2.57 13.45
C VAL A 82 3.89 1.61 12.52
N ALA A 83 4.15 0.30 12.60
CA ALA A 83 3.48 -0.70 11.79
C ALA A 83 1.96 -0.71 12.00
N ARG A 84 1.48 -0.60 13.24
CA ARG A 84 0.04 -0.44 13.52
C ARG A 84 -0.54 0.83 12.93
N SER A 85 0.19 1.93 12.99
CA SER A 85 -0.24 3.18 12.36
C SER A 85 -0.38 2.98 10.85
N VAL A 86 0.61 2.38 10.19
CA VAL A 86 0.57 2.07 8.76
C VAL A 86 -0.63 1.21 8.41
N MET A 87 -0.86 0.11 9.14
CA MET A 87 -2.03 -0.77 8.93
C MET A 87 -3.34 0.01 8.98
N ASN A 88 -3.53 0.83 10.01
CA ASN A 88 -4.77 1.58 10.21
C ASN A 88 -4.98 2.66 9.14
N VAL A 89 -3.94 3.42 8.82
CA VAL A 89 -4.02 4.55 7.88
C VAL A 89 -4.22 4.04 6.45
N VAL A 90 -3.53 2.97 6.04
CA VAL A 90 -3.73 2.34 4.72
C VAL A 90 -5.14 1.78 4.60
N LYS A 91 -5.59 0.98 5.59
CA LYS A 91 -6.93 0.42 5.60
C LYS A 91 -8.00 1.51 5.46
N TYR A 92 -7.95 2.52 6.32
CA TYR A 92 -8.91 3.62 6.31
C TYR A 92 -8.94 4.36 4.96
N ASN A 93 -7.78 4.70 4.39
CA ASN A 93 -7.75 5.46 3.14
C ASN A 93 -8.27 4.67 1.95
N VAL A 94 -7.93 3.38 1.85
CA VAL A 94 -8.40 2.52 0.76
C VAL A 94 -9.90 2.26 0.86
N GLU A 95 -10.40 1.91 2.06
CA GLU A 95 -11.84 1.71 2.28
C GLU A 95 -12.64 2.99 2.02
N ARG A 96 -12.14 4.14 2.47
CA ARG A 96 -12.77 5.45 2.22
C ARG A 96 -12.83 5.80 0.74
N ALA A 97 -11.78 5.51 -0.02
CA ALA A 97 -11.69 5.86 -1.44
C ALA A 97 -12.55 4.96 -2.32
N LEU A 98 -12.66 3.67 -1.99
CA LEU A 98 -13.30 2.67 -2.85
C LEU A 98 -14.67 2.21 -2.36
N GLY A 99 -15.00 2.42 -1.08
CA GLY A 99 -16.22 1.89 -0.47
C GLY A 99 -16.25 0.36 -0.35
N VAL A 100 -15.08 -0.29 -0.47
CA VAL A 100 -14.90 -1.75 -0.43
C VAL A 100 -14.08 -2.11 0.81
N PRO A 101 -14.43 -3.17 1.56
CA PRO A 101 -13.69 -3.57 2.76
C PRO A 101 -12.29 -4.09 2.42
N VAL A 102 -11.33 -3.73 3.26
CA VAL A 102 -9.96 -4.27 3.23
C VAL A 102 -9.87 -5.38 4.28
N ALA A 103 -9.64 -6.60 3.82
CA ALA A 103 -9.54 -7.78 4.68
C ALA A 103 -8.28 -7.69 5.54
N GLU A 104 -7.13 -7.47 4.89
CA GLU A 104 -5.83 -7.50 5.55
C GLU A 104 -4.91 -6.41 5.02
N VAL A 105 -4.12 -5.85 5.94
CA VAL A 105 -2.96 -5.00 5.62
C VAL A 105 -1.77 -5.59 6.36
N ASN A 106 -0.85 -6.19 5.62
CA ASN A 106 0.37 -6.80 6.13
C ASN A 106 1.52 -5.81 5.98
N VAL A 107 2.25 -5.54 7.07
CA VAL A 107 3.38 -4.62 7.06
C VAL A 107 4.67 -5.40 7.28
N HIS A 108 5.51 -5.41 6.24
CA HIS A 108 6.83 -6.02 6.22
C HIS A 108 7.88 -4.93 6.47
N VAL A 109 8.65 -5.07 7.53
CA VAL A 109 9.72 -4.12 7.88
C VAL A 109 11.03 -4.64 7.32
N GLU A 110 11.43 -4.12 6.16
CA GLU A 110 12.61 -4.59 5.40
C GLU A 110 13.93 -4.02 5.95
N GLY A 111 13.85 -2.92 6.69
CA GLY A 111 15.05 -2.32 7.26
C GLY A 111 14.76 -1.14 8.18
N LEU A 112 15.82 -0.73 8.86
CA LEU A 112 15.83 0.49 9.66
C LEU A 112 16.78 1.50 9.03
N ARG A 113 16.38 2.77 9.02
CA ARG A 113 17.26 3.88 8.63
C ARG A 113 17.60 4.71 9.85
N ILE A 114 18.87 5.05 9.96
CA ILE A 114 19.36 6.02 10.95
C ILE A 114 19.45 7.36 10.21
N SER A 115 18.61 8.31 10.60
CA SER A 115 18.65 9.68 10.10
C SER A 115 19.67 10.44 10.96
N ASP A 116 20.90 10.56 10.44
CA ASP A 116 22.07 11.24 11.02
C ASP A 116 22.40 10.99 12.51
N ILE A 117 23.49 10.26 12.73
CA ILE A 117 24.30 10.32 13.95
C ILE A 117 25.19 11.55 13.74
N ASP A 118 25.01 12.60 14.55
CA ASP A 118 25.99 13.70 14.63
C ASP A 118 27.40 13.15 14.96
#